data_AF-A0A2H0CDH0-F1
#
_entry.id   AF-A0A2H0CDH0-F1
#
_cell.length_a   1.000
_cell.length_b   1.000
_cell.length_c   1.000
_cell.angle_alpha   90.00
_cell.angle_beta   90.00
_cell.angle_gamma   90.00
#
_symmetry.space_group_name_H-M   'P 1'
#
loop_
_entity.id
_entity.type
_entity.pdbx_description
1 polymer ?
#
loop_
_entity_poly.entity_id
_entity_poly.type
_entity_poly.pdbx_seq_one_letter_code
_entity_poly.pdbx_strand_id
1 'polypeptide(L)'
;MKIIPIFIPHAGCPYRCIYCDQHKISGAAKIPSEKDIKSVIDRNLKTIPKHERVELAFFGGTFTLLPEALQKKYLETVSPYVKNKKIAGIRMSTHPEAVTEKSMKLFKKMGGCLVELGVQSLDEEVLKKCNRMVDFNIIKTACRIIKSSGLDLGVQVMLGLPGDTLSKSIDTAKKLIELRPKTARIYPAIVIRGTKLAGLFRKGIYKPLSMEQAVHWSANVCDVFEKSGVKVIRIGLHPSKDLNSKGVVLAGPYHPRFGQMARLAQAWGKPIAVIDPGMPEKAKLKLKQMGYYVLEVPLHPKLARPVNGHPDMMMFFYGKKVIYEPSLEKIAGLLRDNGYECIKGKDIKSFAYPADIIYDACSLGKTIIRYNGKIEKHIENLKAKFIKVKQGYAKCSIVPVDDKSIITSDKSIKDIWGKSALLVKPGHIKLPGYKTGFIGGASGVHKDRVFFIGSLKNHPDGLAIREFIKNRGKKIVELYSGLLYDAGTIFFFDTLVNLSGYPSG
;
A
#
# COMPACT_ATOMS: atom_id res chain seq x y z
N MET A 1 -7.06 -2.76 -26.68
CA MET A 1 -7.86 -1.52 -26.56
C MET A 1 -6.93 -0.33 -26.53
N LYS A 2 -7.06 0.56 -27.51
CA LYS A 2 -6.27 1.79 -27.64
C LYS A 2 -7.17 3.01 -27.38
N ILE A 3 -6.61 4.05 -26.80
CA ILE A 3 -7.32 5.32 -26.58
C ILE A 3 -6.67 6.40 -27.44
N ILE A 4 -7.48 7.10 -28.22
CA ILE A 4 -7.10 8.34 -28.91
C ILE A 4 -7.41 9.50 -27.96
N PRO A 5 -6.39 10.16 -27.37
CA PRO A 5 -6.61 11.27 -26.46
C PRO A 5 -6.86 12.57 -27.23
N ILE A 6 -7.94 13.26 -26.90
CA ILE A 6 -8.15 14.67 -27.25
C ILE A 6 -8.04 15.46 -25.94
N PHE A 7 -7.00 16.28 -25.82
CA PHE A 7 -6.85 17.15 -24.66
C PHE A 7 -7.60 18.45 -24.91
N ILE A 8 -8.61 18.69 -24.10
CA ILE A 8 -9.29 19.96 -24.02
C ILE A 8 -8.61 20.73 -22.89
N PRO A 9 -7.93 21.87 -23.18
CA PRO A 9 -7.49 22.75 -22.12
C PRO A 9 -8.70 23.15 -21.26
N HIS A 10 -8.48 23.55 -20.01
CA HIS A 10 -9.52 23.85 -19.01
C HIS A 10 -10.37 25.12 -19.35
N ALA A 11 -10.78 25.30 -20.61
CA ALA A 11 -11.70 26.32 -21.06
C ALA A 11 -13.06 26.12 -20.40
N GLY A 12 -13.55 27.14 -19.69
CA GLY A 12 -14.85 27.10 -19.01
C GLY A 12 -14.83 26.55 -17.58
N CYS A 13 -13.68 26.20 -17.01
CA CYS A 13 -13.60 25.79 -15.60
C CYS A 13 -13.76 26.98 -14.64
N PRO A 14 -14.83 27.07 -13.81
CA PRO A 14 -14.91 28.13 -12.80
C PRO A 14 -13.95 27.85 -11.63
N TYR A 15 -13.52 26.60 -11.45
CA TYR A 15 -12.67 26.18 -10.33
C TYR A 15 -11.20 26.52 -10.58
N ARG A 16 -10.57 27.16 -9.58
CA ARG A 16 -9.12 27.46 -9.57
C ARG A 16 -8.41 26.59 -8.53
N CYS A 17 -8.33 25.29 -8.81
CA CYS A 17 -7.64 24.33 -7.95
C CYS A 17 -6.16 24.68 -7.83
N ILE A 18 -5.60 24.59 -6.62
CA ILE A 18 -4.26 25.11 -6.36
C ILE A 18 -3.14 24.38 -7.12
N TYR A 19 -3.37 23.13 -7.53
CA TYR A 19 -2.38 22.24 -8.15
C TYR A 19 -2.49 22.18 -9.68
N CYS A 20 -3.46 22.88 -10.27
CA CYS A 20 -3.72 22.86 -11.70
C CYS A 20 -3.10 24.11 -12.37
N ASP A 21 -2.24 23.91 -13.37
CA ASP A 21 -1.77 24.97 -14.27
C ASP A 21 -2.43 24.79 -15.63
N GLN A 22 -3.23 25.78 -15.99
CA GLN A 22 -4.20 25.75 -17.09
C GLN A 22 -3.56 25.71 -18.48
N HIS A 23 -2.29 26.14 -18.62
CA HIS A 23 -1.61 26.17 -19.92
C HIS A 23 -0.59 25.04 -20.12
N LYS A 24 -0.08 24.43 -19.04
CA LYS A 24 1.05 23.47 -19.11
C LYS A 24 0.65 22.00 -18.92
N ILE A 25 -0.49 21.71 -18.29
CA ILE A 25 -0.90 20.33 -17.98
C ILE A 25 -1.52 19.62 -19.19
N SER A 26 -2.29 20.34 -20.02
CA SER A 26 -3.00 19.76 -21.18
C SER A 26 -2.10 19.51 -22.40
N GLY A 27 -0.90 20.09 -22.46
CA GLY A 27 -0.08 20.04 -23.66
C GLY A 27 -0.60 20.90 -24.83
N ALA A 28 -1.71 21.62 -24.62
CA ALA A 28 -2.45 22.32 -25.67
C ALA A 28 -2.74 23.76 -25.23
N ALA A 29 -2.04 24.72 -25.87
CA ALA A 29 -2.21 26.16 -25.62
C ALA A 29 -3.53 26.72 -26.20
N LYS A 30 -4.19 25.99 -27.10
CA LYS A 30 -5.44 26.39 -27.77
C LYS A 30 -6.53 25.33 -27.63
N ILE A 31 -7.77 25.79 -27.52
CA ILE A 31 -8.97 24.96 -27.65
C ILE A 31 -8.93 24.30 -29.04
N PRO A 32 -9.00 22.97 -29.16
CA PRO A 32 -8.88 22.30 -30.45
C PRO A 32 -10.07 22.63 -31.35
N SER A 33 -9.82 22.92 -32.61
CA SER A 33 -10.86 23.03 -33.62
C SER A 33 -11.36 21.64 -34.04
N GLU A 34 -12.50 21.57 -34.73
CA GLU A 34 -13.01 20.30 -35.28
C GLU A 34 -12.03 19.69 -36.27
N LYS A 35 -11.31 20.52 -37.04
CA LYS A 35 -10.27 20.08 -37.97
C LYS A 35 -9.13 19.40 -37.21
N ASP A 36 -8.74 19.95 -36.06
CA ASP A 36 -7.69 19.36 -35.22
C ASP A 36 -8.14 18.01 -34.67
N ILE A 37 -9.39 17.91 -34.18
CA ILE A 37 -9.96 16.66 -33.67
C ILE A 37 -9.97 15.59 -34.77
N LYS A 38 -10.50 15.91 -35.97
CA LYS A 38 -10.51 14.98 -37.12
C LYS A 38 -9.10 14.55 -37.51
N SER A 39 -8.17 15.50 -37.61
CA SER A 39 -6.77 15.22 -37.93
C SER A 39 -6.13 14.26 -36.92
N VAL A 40 -6.35 14.47 -35.62
CA VAL A 40 -5.85 13.56 -34.57
C VAL A 40 -6.47 12.17 -34.69
N ILE A 41 -7.78 12.07 -34.94
CA ILE A 41 -8.47 10.79 -35.14
C ILE A 41 -7.89 10.06 -36.35
N ASP A 42 -7.89 10.71 -37.51
CA ASP A 42 -7.47 10.10 -38.77
C ASP A 42 -6.01 9.66 -38.73
N ARG A 43 -5.12 10.50 -38.17
CA ARG A 43 -3.71 10.16 -37.98
C ARG A 43 -3.53 8.92 -37.09
N ASN A 44 -4.24 8.84 -35.97
CA ASN A 44 -4.12 7.69 -35.07
C ASN A 44 -4.70 6.42 -35.71
N LEU A 45 -5.87 6.51 -36.35
CA LEU A 45 -6.51 5.37 -37.02
C LEU A 45 -5.67 4.79 -38.17
N LYS A 46 -4.80 5.58 -38.82
CA LYS A 46 -3.83 5.06 -39.79
C LYS A 46 -2.75 4.17 -39.16
N THR A 47 -2.39 4.43 -37.91
CA THR A 47 -1.30 3.73 -37.20
C THR A 47 -1.78 2.57 -36.33
N ILE A 48 -3.05 2.59 -35.91
CA ILE A 48 -3.61 1.55 -35.06
C ILE A 48 -4.07 0.37 -35.94
N PRO A 49 -3.69 -0.88 -35.62
CA PRO A 49 -4.16 -2.05 -36.36
C PRO A 49 -5.69 -2.16 -36.39
N LYS A 50 -6.26 -2.56 -37.54
CA LYS A 50 -7.73 -2.60 -37.75
C LYS A 50 -8.51 -3.49 -36.77
N HIS A 51 -7.86 -4.50 -36.19
CA HIS A 51 -8.49 -5.42 -35.22
C HIS A 51 -8.50 -4.88 -33.78
N GLU A 52 -7.81 -3.78 -33.49
CA GLU A 52 -7.79 -3.19 -32.16
C GLU A 52 -9.08 -2.43 -31.88
N ARG A 53 -9.65 -2.67 -30.70
CA ARG A 53 -10.76 -1.84 -30.20
C ARG A 53 -10.23 -0.45 -29.85
N VAL A 54 -10.70 0.57 -30.56
CA VAL A 54 -10.31 1.97 -30.37
C VAL A 54 -11.42 2.75 -29.68
N GLU A 55 -11.09 3.54 -28.67
CA GLU A 55 -12.02 4.50 -28.07
C GLU A 55 -11.39 5.90 -28.09
N LEU A 56 -12.22 6.94 -28.16
CA LEU A 56 -11.74 8.32 -28.09
C LEU A 56 -12.02 8.88 -26.70
N ALA A 57 -11.07 9.62 -26.14
CA ALA A 57 -11.24 10.20 -24.81
C ALA A 57 -10.96 11.70 -24.82
N PHE A 58 -11.95 12.48 -24.39
CA PHE A 58 -11.77 13.90 -24.10
C PHE A 58 -11.24 14.09 -22.68
N PHE A 59 -9.96 14.46 -22.57
CA PHE A 59 -9.27 14.76 -21.30
C PHE A 59 -9.26 16.26 -21.02
N GLY A 60 -9.17 16.63 -19.74
CA GLY A 60 -9.21 18.03 -19.27
C GLY A 60 -10.13 18.25 -18.07
N GLY A 61 -10.89 17.24 -17.66
CA GLY A 61 -11.67 17.27 -16.42
C GLY A 61 -12.85 18.25 -16.41
N THR A 62 -13.22 18.81 -17.57
CA THR A 62 -14.19 19.91 -17.70
C THR A 62 -15.04 19.84 -18.96
N PHE A 63 -15.17 18.67 -19.59
CA PHE A 63 -15.91 18.56 -20.86
C PHE A 63 -17.32 19.16 -20.78
N THR A 64 -18.06 18.85 -19.70
CA THR A 64 -19.44 19.36 -19.53
C THR A 64 -19.52 20.80 -19.05
N LEU A 65 -18.38 21.46 -18.79
CA LEU A 65 -18.29 22.89 -18.46
C LEU A 65 -17.99 23.76 -19.68
N LEU A 66 -17.69 23.16 -20.84
CA LEU A 66 -17.64 23.89 -22.11
C LEU A 66 -19.04 24.45 -22.45
N PRO A 67 -19.15 25.51 -23.27
CA PRO A 67 -20.44 25.92 -23.81
C PRO A 67 -21.16 24.75 -24.48
N GLU A 68 -22.48 24.57 -24.25
CA GLU A 68 -23.25 23.43 -24.77
C GLU A 68 -23.10 23.28 -26.30
N ALA A 69 -23.07 24.40 -27.03
CA ALA A 69 -22.86 24.40 -28.48
C ALA A 69 -21.53 23.76 -28.89
N LEU A 70 -20.46 24.02 -28.12
CA LEU A 70 -19.14 23.46 -28.39
C LEU A 70 -19.07 21.97 -28.01
N GLN A 71 -19.69 21.57 -26.89
CA GLN A 71 -19.82 20.16 -26.52
C GLN A 71 -20.50 19.37 -27.64
N LYS A 72 -21.64 19.87 -28.13
CA LYS A 72 -22.41 19.27 -29.22
C LYS A 72 -21.56 19.18 -30.48
N LYS A 73 -20.88 20.26 -30.86
CA LYS A 73 -20.00 20.31 -32.04
C LYS A 73 -18.88 19.26 -32.00
N TYR A 74 -18.23 19.10 -30.85
CA TYR A 74 -17.20 18.07 -30.67
C TYR A 74 -17.76 16.65 -30.76
N LEU A 75 -18.90 16.40 -30.14
CA LEU A 75 -19.55 15.09 -30.21
C LEU A 75 -20.03 14.77 -31.63
N GLU A 76 -20.60 15.74 -32.35
CA GLU A 76 -21.01 15.60 -33.75
C GLU A 76 -19.81 15.37 -34.68
N THR A 77 -18.66 15.96 -34.37
CA THR A 77 -17.41 15.69 -35.10
C THR A 77 -16.96 14.23 -34.98
N VAL A 78 -17.14 13.63 -33.81
CA VAL A 78 -16.70 12.24 -33.53
C VAL A 78 -17.76 11.20 -33.90
N SER A 79 -19.04 11.56 -33.84
CA SER A 79 -20.18 10.64 -34.04
C SER A 79 -20.10 9.81 -35.34
N PRO A 80 -19.70 10.34 -36.51
CA PRO A 80 -19.55 9.55 -37.73
C PRO A 80 -18.55 8.40 -37.60
N TYR A 81 -17.45 8.59 -36.86
CA TYR A 81 -16.46 7.55 -36.62
C TYR A 81 -17.00 6.42 -35.73
N VAL A 82 -17.90 6.77 -34.80
CA VAL A 82 -18.59 5.80 -33.96
C VAL A 82 -19.62 5.00 -34.76
N LYS A 83 -20.46 5.70 -35.54
CA LYS A 83 -21.48 5.06 -36.41
C LYS A 83 -20.85 4.10 -37.41
N ASN A 84 -19.71 4.47 -37.98
CA ASN A 84 -18.96 3.64 -38.93
C ASN A 84 -18.06 2.59 -38.26
N LYS A 85 -18.22 2.35 -36.95
CA LYS A 85 -17.47 1.36 -36.15
C LYS A 85 -15.93 1.50 -36.20
N LYS A 86 -15.41 2.67 -36.60
CA LYS A 86 -13.97 2.99 -36.54
C LYS A 86 -13.53 3.32 -35.12
N ILE A 87 -14.45 3.85 -34.31
CA ILE A 87 -14.29 4.11 -32.88
C ILE A 87 -15.42 3.40 -32.13
N ALA A 88 -15.10 2.59 -31.14
CA ALA A 88 -16.05 1.79 -30.37
C ALA A 88 -16.88 2.60 -29.37
N GLY A 89 -16.42 3.79 -28.99
CA GLY A 89 -17.14 4.68 -28.09
C GLY A 89 -16.33 5.90 -27.67
N ILE A 90 -17.02 6.85 -27.05
CA ILE A 90 -16.46 8.11 -26.59
C ILE A 90 -16.40 8.10 -25.06
N ARG A 91 -15.27 8.54 -24.51
CA ARG A 91 -15.06 8.80 -23.09
C ARG A 91 -14.88 10.29 -22.85
N MET A 92 -15.27 10.77 -21.67
CA MET A 92 -14.94 12.11 -21.23
C MET A 92 -14.51 12.15 -19.77
N SER A 93 -13.77 13.18 -19.38
CA SER A 93 -13.52 13.52 -17.98
C SER A 93 -14.24 14.84 -17.65
N THR A 94 -14.94 14.90 -16.51
CA THR A 94 -15.65 16.12 -16.09
C THR A 94 -15.65 16.36 -14.57
N HIS A 95 -16.13 17.54 -14.17
CA HIS A 95 -16.34 17.92 -12.77
C HIS A 95 -17.67 17.33 -12.25
N PRO A 96 -17.73 16.78 -11.03
CA PRO A 96 -18.96 16.21 -10.48
C PRO A 96 -20.16 17.17 -10.52
N GLU A 97 -19.95 18.45 -10.19
CA GLU A 97 -21.00 19.49 -10.21
C GLU A 97 -21.53 19.84 -11.60
N ALA A 98 -20.80 19.45 -12.66
CA ALA A 98 -21.19 19.74 -14.04
C ALA A 98 -21.98 18.59 -14.69
N VAL A 99 -22.39 17.58 -13.92
CA VAL A 99 -23.14 16.43 -14.40
C VAL A 99 -24.63 16.67 -14.26
N THR A 100 -25.32 16.74 -15.40
CA THR A 100 -26.79 16.85 -15.47
C THR A 100 -27.38 15.72 -16.30
N GLU A 101 -28.64 15.36 -16.07
CA GLU A 101 -29.32 14.32 -16.87
C GLU A 101 -29.33 14.67 -18.37
N LYS A 102 -29.57 15.94 -18.70
CA LYS A 102 -29.56 16.46 -20.08
C LYS A 102 -28.20 16.20 -20.75
N SER A 103 -27.11 16.55 -20.07
CA SER A 103 -25.75 16.36 -20.60
C SER A 103 -25.40 14.89 -20.80
N MET A 104 -25.79 14.01 -19.87
CA MET A 104 -25.48 12.57 -19.95
C MET A 104 -26.32 11.86 -21.01
N LYS A 105 -27.61 12.22 -21.16
CA LYS A 105 -28.46 11.72 -22.24
C LYS A 105 -27.92 12.12 -23.62
N LEU A 106 -27.51 13.38 -23.78
CA LEU A 106 -26.87 13.86 -25.01
C LEU A 106 -25.57 13.08 -25.30
N PHE A 107 -24.71 12.93 -24.30
CA PHE A 107 -23.45 12.21 -24.46
C PHE A 107 -23.67 10.76 -24.86
N LYS A 108 -24.61 10.05 -24.21
CA LYS A 108 -24.97 8.68 -24.55
C LYS A 108 -25.49 8.58 -25.99
N LYS A 109 -26.38 9.48 -26.40
CA LYS A 109 -26.94 9.53 -27.76
C LYS A 109 -25.85 9.71 -28.83
N MET A 110 -24.77 10.43 -28.52
CA MET A 110 -23.67 10.68 -29.45
C MET A 110 -22.59 9.58 -29.47
N GLY A 111 -22.80 8.46 -28.77
CA GLY A 111 -21.84 7.34 -28.72
C GLY A 111 -20.93 7.34 -27.49
N GLY A 112 -21.28 8.12 -26.47
CA GLY A 112 -20.63 8.09 -25.16
C GLY A 112 -20.78 6.73 -24.48
N CYS A 113 -19.68 6.24 -23.90
CA CYS A 113 -19.65 4.97 -23.18
C CYS A 113 -19.18 5.09 -21.73
N LEU A 114 -18.28 6.03 -21.40
CA LEU A 114 -17.73 6.19 -20.05
C LEU A 114 -17.53 7.66 -19.67
N VAL A 115 -17.91 8.01 -18.45
CA VAL A 115 -17.68 9.34 -17.85
C VAL A 115 -16.78 9.20 -16.64
N GLU A 116 -15.64 9.88 -16.67
CA GLU A 116 -14.69 9.93 -15.57
C GLU A 116 -14.89 11.19 -14.72
N LEU A 117 -15.11 11.01 -13.43
CA LEU A 117 -15.27 12.10 -12.47
C LEU A 117 -13.95 12.45 -11.80
N GLY A 118 -13.59 13.74 -11.89
CA GLY A 118 -12.46 14.30 -11.16
C GLY A 118 -12.77 14.52 -9.67
N VAL A 119 -12.82 13.45 -8.87
CA VAL A 119 -13.13 13.50 -7.43
C VAL A 119 -11.96 14.08 -6.63
N GLN A 120 -10.75 13.61 -6.92
CA GLN A 120 -9.49 13.97 -6.25
C GLN A 120 -9.38 13.46 -4.81
N SER A 121 -10.25 13.91 -3.91
CA SER A 121 -10.34 13.47 -2.51
C SER A 121 -11.80 13.49 -2.05
N LEU A 122 -12.13 12.73 -1.01
CA LEU A 122 -13.39 12.86 -0.26
C LEU A 122 -13.17 13.40 1.17
N ASP A 123 -11.94 13.82 1.48
CA ASP A 123 -11.60 14.49 2.73
C ASP A 123 -11.83 16.00 2.60
N GLU A 124 -12.70 16.55 3.44
CA GLU A 124 -13.11 17.96 3.37
C GLU A 124 -11.94 18.92 3.61
N GLU A 125 -11.04 18.59 4.54
CA GLU A 125 -9.87 19.41 4.84
C GLU A 125 -8.93 19.49 3.63
N VAL A 126 -8.68 18.35 2.98
CA VAL A 126 -7.87 18.28 1.75
C VAL A 126 -8.52 19.11 0.63
N LEU A 127 -9.81 18.92 0.38
CA LEU A 127 -10.53 19.65 -0.68
C LEU A 127 -10.59 21.16 -0.43
N LYS A 128 -10.79 21.58 0.83
CA LYS A 128 -10.77 22.97 1.25
C LYS A 128 -9.41 23.61 0.99
N LYS A 129 -8.32 22.97 1.43
CA LYS A 129 -6.95 23.44 1.16
C LYS A 129 -6.63 23.50 -0.33
N CYS A 130 -7.25 22.62 -1.12
CA CYS A 130 -7.07 22.59 -2.57
C CYS A 130 -7.90 23.61 -3.37
N ASN A 131 -8.77 24.40 -2.72
CA ASN A 131 -9.74 25.26 -3.37
C ASN A 131 -10.61 24.48 -4.38
N ARG A 132 -11.12 23.32 -3.93
CA ARG A 132 -11.95 22.40 -4.72
C ARG A 132 -13.00 21.72 -3.83
N MET A 133 -13.63 22.49 -2.94
CA MET A 133 -14.66 21.94 -2.07
C MET A 133 -15.83 21.45 -2.91
N VAL A 134 -16.22 20.19 -2.72
CA VAL A 134 -17.38 19.58 -3.35
C VAL A 134 -18.02 18.63 -2.34
N ASP A 135 -19.32 18.77 -2.13
CA ASP A 135 -20.07 17.92 -1.20
C ASP A 135 -20.14 16.48 -1.74
N PHE A 136 -19.95 15.49 -0.86
CA PHE A 136 -20.01 14.09 -1.25
C PHE A 136 -21.38 13.67 -1.82
N ASN A 137 -22.47 14.29 -1.38
CA ASN A 137 -23.81 14.09 -1.92
C ASN A 137 -23.93 14.54 -3.38
N ILE A 138 -23.21 15.58 -3.79
CA ILE A 138 -23.15 15.99 -5.20
C ILE A 138 -22.44 14.91 -6.03
N ILE A 139 -21.34 14.37 -5.51
CA ILE A 139 -20.61 13.27 -6.16
C ILE A 139 -21.50 12.02 -6.28
N LYS A 140 -22.20 11.64 -5.21
CA LYS A 140 -23.19 10.53 -5.24
C LYS A 140 -24.27 10.76 -6.31
N THR A 141 -24.78 11.98 -6.39
CA THR A 141 -25.81 12.36 -7.36
C THR A 141 -25.28 12.28 -8.79
N ALA A 142 -24.10 12.82 -9.06
CA ALA A 142 -23.44 12.71 -10.36
C ALA A 142 -23.22 11.24 -10.77
N CYS A 143 -22.71 10.41 -9.86
CA CYS A 143 -22.54 8.97 -10.10
C CYS A 143 -23.87 8.27 -10.41
N ARG A 144 -24.96 8.63 -9.73
CA ARG A 144 -26.30 8.10 -9.99
C ARG A 144 -26.79 8.49 -11.39
N ILE A 145 -26.67 9.76 -11.76
CA ILE A 145 -27.08 10.29 -13.08
C ILE A 145 -26.32 9.62 -14.23
N ILE A 146 -24.99 9.45 -14.07
CA ILE A 146 -24.16 8.77 -15.08
C ILE A 146 -24.66 7.34 -15.31
N LYS A 147 -24.82 6.58 -14.22
CA LYS A 147 -25.22 5.17 -14.29
C LYS A 147 -26.65 5.00 -14.82
N SER A 148 -27.61 5.82 -14.36
CA SER A 148 -29.00 5.77 -14.85
C SER A 148 -29.12 6.16 -16.33
N SER A 149 -28.15 6.89 -16.86
CA SER A 149 -28.05 7.21 -18.30
C SER A 149 -27.42 6.07 -19.13
N GLY A 150 -27.14 4.91 -18.53
CA GLY A 150 -26.54 3.75 -19.19
C GLY A 150 -25.07 3.95 -19.57
N LEU A 151 -24.34 4.80 -18.84
CA LEU A 151 -22.92 5.08 -19.03
C LEU A 151 -22.08 4.37 -17.96
N ASP A 152 -20.89 3.93 -18.33
CA ASP A 152 -19.90 3.44 -17.37
C ASP A 152 -19.36 4.62 -16.54
N LEU A 153 -19.18 4.40 -15.24
CA LEU A 153 -18.59 5.38 -14.32
C LEU A 153 -17.09 5.12 -14.15
N GLY A 154 -16.28 6.18 -14.33
CA GLY A 154 -14.89 6.22 -13.90
C GLY A 154 -14.67 7.25 -12.79
N VAL A 155 -13.69 7.03 -11.92
CA VAL A 155 -13.30 7.99 -10.89
C VAL A 155 -11.80 8.28 -10.95
N GLN A 156 -11.42 9.52 -10.66
CA GLN A 156 -10.03 9.95 -10.52
C GLN A 156 -9.78 10.43 -9.10
N VAL A 157 -8.74 9.89 -8.46
CA VAL A 157 -8.24 10.33 -7.16
C VAL A 157 -6.84 10.89 -7.26
N MET A 158 -6.51 11.82 -6.37
CA MET A 158 -5.18 12.40 -6.24
C MET A 158 -4.60 12.12 -4.85
N LEU A 159 -3.32 11.80 -4.81
CA LEU A 159 -2.61 11.42 -3.58
C LEU A 159 -1.60 12.50 -3.20
N GLY A 160 -1.43 12.75 -1.90
CA GLY A 160 -0.43 13.66 -1.39
C GLY A 160 -0.76 15.14 -1.61
N LEU A 161 -2.04 15.48 -1.75
CA LEU A 161 -2.50 16.87 -1.76
C LEU A 161 -2.26 17.53 -0.39
N PRO A 162 -2.27 18.88 -0.26
CA PRO A 162 -2.09 19.53 1.03
C PRO A 162 -3.09 19.03 2.10
N GLY A 163 -2.57 18.56 3.24
CA GLY A 163 -3.36 17.98 4.33
C GLY A 163 -3.76 16.51 4.14
N ASP A 164 -3.32 15.87 3.05
CA ASP A 164 -3.63 14.48 2.75
C ASP A 164 -2.73 13.52 3.52
N THR A 165 -3.26 12.34 3.84
CA THR A 165 -2.55 11.24 4.49
C THR A 165 -2.91 9.94 3.80
N LEU A 166 -2.07 8.90 3.93
CA LEU A 166 -2.39 7.60 3.36
C LEU A 166 -3.75 7.06 3.85
N SER A 167 -4.09 7.28 5.12
CA SER A 167 -5.39 6.87 5.66
C SER A 167 -6.54 7.58 4.94
N LYS A 168 -6.46 8.92 4.81
CA LYS A 168 -7.48 9.72 4.12
C LYS A 168 -7.64 9.31 2.65
N SER A 169 -6.54 9.03 1.96
CA SER A 169 -6.52 8.52 0.59
C SER A 169 -7.17 7.13 0.47
N ILE A 170 -6.88 6.22 1.41
CA ILE A 170 -7.51 4.88 1.46
C ILE A 170 -9.01 5.00 1.77
N ASP A 171 -9.40 5.86 2.70
CA ASP A 171 -10.80 6.04 3.07
C ASP A 171 -11.60 6.71 1.95
N THR A 172 -10.99 7.64 1.21
CA THR A 172 -11.52 8.15 -0.06
C THR A 172 -11.79 7.01 -1.04
N ALA A 173 -10.80 6.14 -1.26
CA ALA A 173 -10.95 5.00 -2.16
C ALA A 173 -12.10 4.10 -1.73
N LYS A 174 -12.16 3.71 -0.44
CA LYS A 174 -13.24 2.89 0.15
C LYS A 174 -14.64 3.46 -0.09
N LYS A 175 -14.84 4.74 0.18
CA LYS A 175 -16.13 5.41 -0.05
C LYS A 175 -16.50 5.44 -1.55
N LEU A 176 -15.51 5.61 -2.43
CA LEU A 176 -15.76 5.59 -3.88
C LEU A 176 -16.16 4.21 -4.39
N ILE A 177 -15.65 3.12 -3.80
CA ILE A 177 -16.03 1.77 -4.21
C ILE A 177 -17.52 1.51 -4.03
N GLU A 178 -18.13 2.07 -2.97
CA GLU A 178 -19.56 1.95 -2.69
C GLU A 178 -20.41 2.55 -3.83
N LEU A 179 -19.86 3.50 -4.59
CA LEU A 179 -20.50 4.09 -5.77
C LEU A 179 -20.40 3.19 -7.02
N ARG A 180 -19.73 2.03 -6.91
CA ARG A 180 -19.52 1.02 -7.96
C ARG A 180 -18.98 1.59 -9.27
N PRO A 181 -17.86 2.34 -9.26
CA PRO A 181 -17.20 2.75 -10.50
C PRO A 181 -16.65 1.52 -11.24
N LYS A 182 -16.66 1.56 -12.57
CA LYS A 182 -16.04 0.53 -13.41
C LYS A 182 -14.53 0.69 -13.46
N THR A 183 -14.04 1.92 -13.43
CA THR A 183 -12.61 2.23 -13.55
C THR A 183 -12.15 3.30 -12.56
N ALA A 184 -10.89 3.24 -12.17
CA ALA A 184 -10.23 4.27 -11.36
C ALA A 184 -8.91 4.75 -11.98
N ARG A 185 -8.54 6.01 -11.69
CA ARG A 185 -7.22 6.59 -11.94
C ARG A 185 -6.63 7.15 -10.67
N ILE A 186 -5.33 6.96 -10.48
CA ILE A 186 -4.60 7.38 -9.29
C ILE A 186 -3.46 8.30 -9.71
N TYR A 187 -3.47 9.54 -9.22
CA TYR A 187 -2.45 10.53 -9.54
C TYR A 187 -1.80 11.12 -8.29
N PRO A 188 -0.53 10.84 -8.01
CA PRO A 188 0.21 11.62 -7.04
C PRO A 188 0.26 13.11 -7.42
N ALA A 189 0.14 13.98 -6.44
CA ALA A 189 0.28 15.42 -6.63
C ALA A 189 1.74 15.78 -6.94
N ILE A 190 1.93 16.55 -8.01
CA ILE A 190 3.22 17.13 -8.40
C ILE A 190 3.13 18.66 -8.36
N VAL A 191 4.26 19.31 -8.10
CA VAL A 191 4.36 20.76 -8.06
C VAL A 191 4.69 21.28 -9.46
N ILE A 192 3.76 21.98 -10.08
CA ILE A 192 3.93 22.53 -11.44
C ILE A 192 4.17 24.03 -11.35
N ARG A 193 5.19 24.50 -12.08
CA ARG A 193 5.56 25.93 -12.17
C ARG A 193 4.41 26.76 -12.73
N GLY A 194 3.91 27.69 -11.92
CA GLY A 194 2.81 28.60 -12.27
C GLY A 194 1.56 28.36 -11.43
N THR A 195 1.50 27.23 -10.70
CA THR A 195 0.39 26.91 -9.80
C THR A 195 0.48 27.60 -8.45
N LYS A 196 -0.66 27.75 -7.75
CA LYS A 196 -0.66 28.17 -6.33
C LYS A 196 0.08 27.17 -5.45
N LEU A 197 0.05 25.88 -5.79
CA LEU A 197 0.78 24.82 -5.11
C LEU A 197 2.31 25.04 -5.20
N ALA A 198 2.81 25.53 -6.33
CA ALA A 198 4.20 25.96 -6.46
C ALA A 198 4.54 27.15 -5.55
N GLY A 199 3.61 28.08 -5.35
CA GLY A 199 3.75 29.14 -4.34
C GLY A 199 3.88 28.58 -2.93
N LEU A 200 3.01 27.63 -2.54
CA LEU A 200 3.06 26.98 -1.23
C LEU A 200 4.33 26.16 -1.03
N PHE A 201 4.80 25.47 -2.08
CA PHE A 201 6.06 24.73 -2.06
C PHE A 201 7.27 25.64 -1.83
N ARG A 202 7.38 26.77 -2.56
CA ARG A 202 8.48 27.73 -2.38
C ARG A 202 8.51 28.36 -0.99
N LYS A 203 7.34 28.53 -0.36
CA LYS A 203 7.21 29.04 1.02
C LYS A 203 7.48 27.97 2.09
N GLY A 204 7.76 26.72 1.70
CA GLY A 204 7.94 25.60 2.64
C GLY A 204 6.65 25.10 3.31
N ILE A 205 5.48 25.65 2.93
CA ILE A 205 4.17 25.30 3.51
C ILE A 205 3.68 23.94 3.00
N TYR A 206 4.03 23.59 1.76
CA TYR A 206 3.69 22.31 1.15
C TYR A 206 4.95 21.52 0.79
N LYS A 207 4.98 20.25 1.19
CA LYS A 207 6.00 19.29 0.78
C LYS A 207 5.32 18.17 0.00
N PRO A 208 5.65 17.96 -1.28
CA PRO A 208 5.10 16.83 -2.04
C PRO A 208 5.65 15.51 -1.49
N LEU A 209 4.95 14.41 -1.78
CA LEU A 209 5.43 13.06 -1.48
C LEU A 209 6.79 12.81 -2.16
N SER A 210 7.67 12.07 -1.49
CA SER A 210 8.83 11.47 -2.16
C SER A 210 8.37 10.44 -3.21
N MET A 211 9.26 10.06 -4.13
CA MET A 211 8.97 9.01 -5.10
C MET A 211 8.55 7.70 -4.42
N GLU A 212 9.27 7.29 -3.37
CA GLU A 212 9.01 6.06 -2.61
C GLU A 212 7.65 6.12 -1.90
N GLN A 213 7.35 7.25 -1.23
CA GLN A 213 6.07 7.46 -0.57
C GLN A 213 4.92 7.40 -1.56
N ALA A 214 5.05 8.08 -2.70
CA ALA A 214 4.01 8.11 -3.73
C ALA A 214 3.77 6.74 -4.36
N VAL A 215 4.83 5.97 -4.61
CA VAL A 215 4.74 4.60 -5.11
C VAL A 215 4.03 3.71 -4.08
N HIS A 216 4.43 3.79 -2.81
CA HIS A 216 3.79 3.04 -1.72
C HIS A 216 2.30 3.40 -1.57
N TRP A 217 1.94 4.68 -1.55
CA TRP A 217 0.56 5.11 -1.43
C TRP A 217 -0.27 4.66 -2.63
N SER A 218 0.28 4.82 -3.83
CA SER A 218 -0.39 4.41 -5.08
C SER A 218 -0.64 2.90 -5.11
N ALA A 219 0.31 2.09 -4.67
CA ALA A 219 0.16 0.63 -4.56
C ALA A 219 -0.97 0.24 -3.61
N ASN A 220 -1.02 0.85 -2.41
CA ASN A 220 -2.06 0.57 -1.41
C ASN A 220 -3.45 0.99 -1.90
N VAL A 221 -3.58 2.19 -2.49
CA VAL A 221 -4.87 2.67 -3.02
C VAL A 221 -5.30 1.85 -4.24
N CYS A 222 -4.36 1.43 -5.09
CA CYS A 222 -4.62 0.54 -6.20
C CYS A 222 -5.19 -0.81 -5.73
N ASP A 223 -4.59 -1.38 -4.68
CA ASP A 223 -5.05 -2.61 -4.05
C ASP A 223 -6.49 -2.51 -3.54
N VAL A 224 -6.87 -1.38 -2.95
CA VAL A 224 -8.24 -1.14 -2.46
C VAL A 224 -9.25 -1.18 -3.62
N PHE A 225 -8.96 -0.51 -4.73
CA PHE A 225 -9.84 -0.52 -5.90
C PHE A 225 -9.92 -1.91 -6.55
N GLU A 226 -8.79 -2.55 -6.81
CA GLU A 226 -8.80 -3.78 -7.61
C GLU A 226 -9.35 -4.99 -6.86
N LYS A 227 -9.14 -5.08 -5.53
CA LYS A 227 -9.75 -6.14 -4.69
C LYS A 227 -11.27 -6.11 -4.68
N SER A 228 -11.86 -4.98 -5.06
CA SER A 228 -13.31 -4.80 -5.16
C SER A 228 -13.86 -4.93 -6.59
N GLY A 229 -13.00 -5.28 -7.55
CA GLY A 229 -13.36 -5.42 -8.96
C GLY A 229 -13.31 -4.12 -9.78
N VAL A 230 -12.89 -2.99 -9.18
CA VAL A 230 -12.70 -1.73 -9.91
C VAL A 230 -11.37 -1.76 -10.66
N LYS A 231 -11.40 -1.59 -11.99
CA LYS A 231 -10.18 -1.63 -12.80
C LYS A 231 -9.38 -0.32 -12.69
N VAL A 232 -8.17 -0.36 -12.13
CA VAL A 232 -7.27 0.81 -12.12
C VAL A 232 -6.58 0.93 -13.49
N ILE A 233 -7.08 1.84 -14.33
CA ILE A 233 -6.61 1.98 -15.71
C ILE A 233 -5.36 2.84 -15.86
N ARG A 234 -5.03 3.65 -14.84
CA ARG A 234 -3.83 4.51 -14.84
C ARG A 234 -3.36 4.81 -13.42
N ILE A 235 -2.04 4.73 -13.23
CA ILE A 235 -1.34 5.22 -12.05
C ILE A 235 -0.24 6.17 -12.52
N GLY A 236 -0.18 7.37 -11.96
CA GLY A 236 0.75 8.44 -12.37
C GLY A 236 0.31 9.19 -13.62
N LEU A 237 0.72 10.46 -13.71
CA LEU A 237 0.30 11.38 -14.77
C LEU A 237 0.71 10.88 -16.18
N HIS A 238 -0.03 11.32 -17.20
CA HIS A 238 0.35 11.05 -18.58
C HIS A 238 1.55 11.91 -18.95
N PRO A 239 2.67 11.34 -19.44
CA PRO A 239 3.79 12.14 -19.88
C PRO A 239 3.38 12.96 -21.12
N SER A 240 3.56 14.27 -21.05
CA SER A 240 3.42 15.18 -22.19
C SER A 240 4.76 15.86 -22.45
N LYS A 241 4.98 16.36 -23.68
CA LYS A 241 6.19 17.13 -24.01
C LYS A 241 6.35 18.33 -23.06
N ASP A 242 5.25 18.95 -22.68
CA ASP A 242 5.23 20.09 -21.76
C ASP A 242 5.58 19.69 -20.33
N LEU A 243 5.02 18.58 -19.81
CA LEU A 243 5.36 18.09 -18.47
C LEU A 243 6.81 17.61 -18.37
N ASN A 244 7.38 17.07 -19.45
CA ASN A 244 8.78 16.67 -19.51
C ASN A 244 9.75 17.84 -19.71
N SER A 245 9.25 19.04 -20.01
CA SER A 245 10.11 20.20 -20.27
C SER A 245 10.79 20.67 -18.98
N LYS A 246 12.10 20.95 -19.08
CA LYS A 246 12.94 21.34 -17.94
C LYS A 246 12.32 22.55 -17.22
N GLY A 247 12.14 22.43 -15.90
CA GLY A 247 11.58 23.48 -15.06
C GLY A 247 10.05 23.59 -15.06
N VAL A 248 9.30 22.71 -15.73
CA VAL A 248 7.83 22.67 -15.60
C VAL A 248 7.40 21.98 -14.31
N VAL A 249 7.89 20.77 -14.06
CA VAL A 249 7.74 20.10 -12.76
C VAL A 249 8.84 20.61 -11.83
N LEU A 250 8.44 21.30 -10.75
CA LEU A 250 9.36 21.86 -9.76
C LEU A 250 9.70 20.87 -8.65
N ALA A 251 8.77 19.98 -8.29
CA ALA A 251 8.95 18.96 -7.26
C ALA A 251 7.85 17.89 -7.32
N GLY A 252 8.09 16.78 -6.63
CA GLY A 252 7.14 15.67 -6.49
C GLY A 252 7.43 14.47 -7.39
N PRO A 253 6.64 13.40 -7.27
CA PRO A 253 6.93 12.07 -7.79
C PRO A 253 6.52 11.92 -9.27
N TYR A 254 7.20 12.64 -10.16
CA TYR A 254 6.98 12.52 -11.61
C TYR A 254 7.98 11.58 -12.26
N HIS A 255 7.48 10.53 -12.94
CA HIS A 255 8.30 9.66 -13.76
C HIS A 255 7.44 9.04 -14.89
N PRO A 256 7.93 8.92 -16.14
CA PRO A 256 7.16 8.33 -17.24
C PRO A 256 6.70 6.89 -16.97
N ARG A 257 7.48 6.13 -16.18
CA ARG A 257 7.17 4.75 -15.77
C ARG A 257 6.62 4.64 -14.35
N PHE A 258 6.15 5.74 -13.74
CA PHE A 258 5.62 5.75 -12.37
C PHE A 258 4.58 4.64 -12.12
N GLY A 259 3.67 4.45 -13.09
CA GLY A 259 2.65 3.40 -12.97
C GLY A 259 3.26 1.99 -12.88
N GLN A 260 4.35 1.70 -13.59
CA GLN A 260 5.02 0.40 -13.49
C GLN A 260 5.65 0.21 -12.11
N MET A 261 6.30 1.26 -11.57
CA MET A 261 6.86 1.25 -10.23
C MET A 261 5.80 0.97 -9.17
N ALA A 262 4.64 1.64 -9.27
CA ALA A 262 3.49 1.39 -8.39
C ALA A 262 2.93 -0.03 -8.51
N ARG A 263 2.88 -0.60 -9.72
CA ARG A 263 2.44 -1.98 -9.94
C ARG A 263 3.42 -3.00 -9.38
N LEU A 264 4.71 -2.77 -9.53
CA LEU A 264 5.74 -3.61 -8.89
C LEU A 264 5.65 -3.51 -7.37
N ALA A 265 5.48 -2.31 -6.82
CA ALA A 265 5.24 -2.13 -5.39
C ALA A 265 3.93 -2.78 -4.91
N GLN A 266 2.89 -2.80 -5.73
CA GLN A 266 1.65 -3.51 -5.43
C GLN A 266 1.88 -5.03 -5.39
N ALA A 267 2.69 -5.55 -6.31
CA ALA A 267 3.01 -6.97 -6.40
C ALA A 267 3.99 -7.43 -5.30
N TRP A 268 5.03 -6.63 -5.02
CA TRP A 268 6.22 -7.00 -4.23
C TRP A 268 6.39 -6.20 -2.93
N GLY A 269 5.75 -5.03 -2.79
CA GLY A 269 5.82 -4.15 -1.61
C GLY A 269 4.89 -4.58 -0.46
N LYS A 270 4.61 -5.89 -0.36
CA LYS A 270 3.90 -6.48 0.77
C LYS A 270 4.88 -6.65 1.93
N PRO A 271 4.51 -6.32 3.18
CA PRO A 271 5.36 -6.67 4.32
C PRO A 271 5.58 -8.18 4.35
N ILE A 272 6.80 -8.60 4.67
CA ILE A 272 7.19 -10.00 4.73
C ILE A 272 6.85 -10.54 6.12
N ALA A 273 6.28 -11.73 6.17
CA ALA A 273 6.14 -12.52 7.40
C ALA A 273 6.99 -13.78 7.24
N VAL A 274 8.09 -13.88 7.97
CA VAL A 274 8.94 -15.07 8.05
C VAL A 274 8.38 -15.97 9.14
N ILE A 275 8.05 -17.21 8.78
CA ILE A 275 7.30 -18.15 9.62
C ILE A 275 7.91 -19.55 9.58
N ASP A 276 7.55 -20.37 10.56
CA ASP A 276 7.77 -21.81 10.55
C ASP A 276 6.87 -22.51 9.51
N PRO A 277 7.42 -23.47 8.74
CA PRO A 277 6.66 -24.22 7.73
C PRO A 277 5.56 -25.12 8.31
N GLY A 278 5.68 -25.56 9.56
CA GLY A 278 4.68 -26.31 10.33
C GLY A 278 3.58 -25.46 10.97
N MET A 279 3.59 -24.13 10.78
CA MET A 279 2.48 -23.26 11.19
C MET A 279 1.15 -23.73 10.59
N PRO A 280 0.01 -23.69 11.31
CA PRO A 280 -1.29 -24.09 10.76
C PRO A 280 -1.66 -23.33 9.48
N GLU A 281 -2.10 -24.04 8.43
CA GLU A 281 -2.45 -23.44 7.12
C GLU A 281 -3.49 -22.31 7.21
N LYS A 282 -4.45 -22.43 8.14
CA LYS A 282 -5.44 -21.36 8.40
C LYS A 282 -4.77 -20.04 8.83
N ALA A 283 -3.71 -20.11 9.62
CA ALA A 283 -2.95 -18.95 10.06
C ALA A 283 -2.13 -18.35 8.90
N LYS A 284 -1.47 -19.20 8.08
CA LYS A 284 -0.76 -18.77 6.87
C LYS A 284 -1.68 -18.04 5.89
N LEU A 285 -2.86 -18.61 5.64
CA LEU A 285 -3.86 -18.01 4.76
C LEU A 285 -4.34 -16.66 5.29
N LYS A 286 -4.56 -16.54 6.61
CA LYS A 286 -4.95 -15.27 7.23
C LYS A 286 -3.89 -14.19 7.03
N LEU A 287 -2.61 -14.51 7.20
CA LEU A 287 -1.50 -13.57 6.92
C LEU A 287 -1.51 -13.12 5.45
N LYS A 288 -1.65 -14.04 4.50
CA LYS A 288 -1.76 -13.72 3.07
C LYS A 288 -2.95 -12.81 2.77
N GLN A 289 -4.13 -13.09 3.34
CA GLN A 289 -5.33 -12.25 3.20
C GLN A 289 -5.14 -10.85 3.81
N MET A 290 -4.36 -10.74 4.87
CA MET A 290 -3.98 -9.46 5.48
C MET A 290 -2.92 -8.69 4.69
N GLY A 291 -2.46 -9.22 3.55
CA GLY A 291 -1.55 -8.56 2.63
C GLY A 291 -0.07 -8.81 2.90
N TYR A 292 0.28 -9.81 3.72
CA TYR A 292 1.67 -10.19 3.94
C TYR A 292 2.18 -11.13 2.84
N TYR A 293 3.46 -10.98 2.48
CA TYR A 293 4.20 -11.99 1.74
C TYR A 293 4.76 -13.00 2.74
N VAL A 294 4.21 -14.21 2.73
CA VAL A 294 4.56 -15.24 3.71
C VAL A 294 5.73 -16.05 3.18
N LEU A 295 6.84 -16.06 3.94
CA LEU A 295 8.05 -16.83 3.67
C LEU A 295 8.25 -17.87 4.75
N GLU A 296 8.39 -19.12 4.34
CA GLU A 296 8.69 -20.22 5.22
C GLU A 296 10.20 -20.42 5.29
N VAL A 297 10.73 -20.56 6.51
CA VAL A 297 12.14 -20.94 6.70
C VAL A 297 12.36 -22.41 6.32
N PRO A 298 13.56 -22.80 5.84
CA PRO A 298 13.91 -24.20 5.67
C PRO A 298 13.95 -24.92 7.02
N LEU A 299 13.73 -26.23 7.00
CA LEU A 299 13.95 -27.07 8.17
C LEU A 299 15.44 -27.26 8.42
N HIS A 300 15.93 -26.90 9.60
CA HIS A 300 17.33 -27.06 9.96
C HIS A 300 17.64 -28.51 10.37
N PRO A 301 18.65 -29.18 9.78
CA PRO A 301 18.93 -30.60 10.04
C PRO A 301 19.54 -30.85 11.44
N LYS A 302 20.12 -29.81 12.06
CA LYS A 302 20.75 -29.88 13.39
C LYS A 302 19.87 -29.32 14.52
N LEU A 303 18.59 -29.08 14.27
CA LEU A 303 17.61 -28.74 15.30
C LEU A 303 16.60 -29.89 15.44
N ALA A 304 16.09 -30.10 16.65
CA ALA A 304 15.11 -31.16 16.91
C ALA A 304 13.71 -30.76 16.38
N ARG A 305 12.89 -31.74 15.96
CA ARG A 305 11.47 -31.48 15.68
C ARG A 305 10.72 -31.23 17.00
N PRO A 306 9.72 -30.32 17.01
CA PRO A 306 9.24 -29.50 15.90
C PRO A 306 9.96 -28.14 15.77
N VAL A 307 10.91 -27.81 16.65
CA VAL A 307 11.57 -26.50 16.69
C VAL A 307 12.54 -26.25 15.53
N ASN A 308 12.79 -27.26 14.70
CA ASN A 308 13.70 -27.18 13.56
C ASN A 308 13.21 -26.32 12.39
N GLY A 309 11.97 -25.85 12.43
CA GLY A 309 11.45 -24.82 11.54
C GLY A 309 11.21 -23.47 12.23
N HIS A 310 11.51 -23.32 13.52
CA HIS A 310 11.22 -22.10 14.26
C HIS A 310 12.15 -20.95 13.80
N PRO A 311 11.63 -19.80 13.34
CA PRO A 311 12.48 -18.70 12.89
C PRO A 311 13.39 -18.13 13.97
N ASP A 312 12.91 -18.04 15.22
CA ASP A 312 13.65 -17.51 16.38
C ASP A 312 14.82 -18.38 16.83
N MET A 313 14.89 -19.63 16.35
CA MET A 313 16.04 -20.51 16.53
C MET A 313 17.15 -20.24 15.50
N MET A 314 16.85 -19.58 14.38
CA MET A 314 17.77 -19.41 13.24
C MET A 314 18.04 -17.95 12.89
N MET A 315 17.32 -16.99 13.47
CA MET A 315 17.57 -15.58 13.24
C MET A 315 17.25 -14.71 14.44
N PHE A 316 18.00 -13.62 14.54
CA PHE A 316 17.82 -12.57 15.53
C PHE A 316 17.70 -11.21 14.86
N PHE A 317 16.84 -10.37 15.41
CA PHE A 317 16.53 -9.06 14.85
C PHE A 317 16.78 -7.93 15.87
N TYR A 318 17.45 -6.86 15.44
CA TYR A 318 17.67 -5.64 16.23
C TYR A 318 17.65 -4.39 15.35
N GLY A 319 16.54 -3.64 15.38
CA GLY A 319 16.37 -2.40 14.62
C GLY A 319 16.29 -2.63 13.11
N LYS A 320 17.39 -2.46 12.38
CA LYS A 320 17.50 -2.82 10.95
C LYS A 320 18.48 -3.98 10.70
N LYS A 321 19.12 -4.47 11.76
CA LYS A 321 20.08 -5.57 11.69
C LYS A 321 19.37 -6.90 11.82
N VAL A 322 19.72 -7.83 10.94
CA VAL A 322 19.25 -9.21 10.96
C VAL A 322 20.46 -10.11 11.03
N ILE A 323 20.65 -10.80 12.13
CA ILE A 323 21.72 -11.78 12.30
C ILE A 323 21.10 -13.14 12.04
N TYR A 324 21.63 -13.91 11.09
CA TYR A 324 20.95 -15.10 10.58
C TYR A 324 21.88 -16.31 10.45
N GLU A 325 21.32 -17.49 10.66
CA GLU A 325 21.96 -18.78 10.41
C GLU A 325 22.15 -19.00 8.89
N PRO A 326 23.34 -19.46 8.43
CA PRO A 326 23.66 -19.67 7.01
C PRO A 326 22.60 -20.33 6.11
N SER A 327 21.78 -21.27 6.59
CA SER A 327 20.71 -21.87 5.77
C SER A 327 19.64 -20.86 5.32
N LEU A 328 19.54 -19.71 5.99
CA LEU A 328 18.61 -18.63 5.67
C LEU A 328 19.14 -17.65 4.61
N GLU A 329 20.24 -17.95 3.92
CA GLU A 329 20.88 -17.03 2.95
C GLU A 329 19.91 -16.47 1.89
N LYS A 330 18.99 -17.30 1.38
CA LYS A 330 17.99 -16.86 0.40
C LYS A 330 17.03 -15.81 0.98
N ILE A 331 16.57 -16.03 2.22
CA ILE A 331 15.70 -15.10 2.93
C ILE A 331 16.47 -13.82 3.26
N ALA A 332 17.71 -13.95 3.73
CA ALA A 332 18.59 -12.82 4.02
C ALA A 332 18.86 -11.95 2.79
N GLY A 333 19.01 -12.55 1.60
CA GLY A 333 19.10 -11.85 0.32
C GLY A 333 17.90 -10.95 0.06
N LEU A 334 16.69 -11.50 0.18
CA LEU A 334 15.46 -10.73 0.02
C LEU A 334 15.35 -9.61 1.08
N LEU A 335 15.74 -9.87 2.32
CA LEU A 335 15.73 -8.83 3.36
C LEU A 335 16.75 -7.72 3.07
N ARG A 336 17.93 -8.03 2.52
CA ARG A 336 18.90 -7.02 2.06
C ARG A 336 18.32 -6.16 0.95
N ASP A 337 17.61 -6.75 -0.01
CA ASP A 337 16.94 -6.01 -1.09
C ASP A 337 15.87 -5.04 -0.55
N ASN A 338 15.41 -5.28 0.68
CA ASN A 338 14.46 -4.47 1.43
C ASN A 338 15.13 -3.60 2.52
N GLY A 339 16.45 -3.34 2.38
CA GLY A 339 17.21 -2.41 3.20
C GLY A 339 17.41 -2.81 4.66
N TYR A 340 17.46 -4.11 4.93
CA TYR A 340 17.95 -4.65 6.19
C TYR A 340 19.45 -4.95 6.10
N GLU A 341 20.17 -4.67 7.18
CA GLU A 341 21.57 -5.04 7.35
C GLU A 341 21.63 -6.51 7.78
N CYS A 342 21.73 -7.42 6.81
CA CYS A 342 21.79 -8.86 7.09
C CYS A 342 23.23 -9.33 7.30
N ILE A 343 23.52 -9.78 8.51
CA ILE A 343 24.83 -10.28 8.96
C ILE A 343 24.74 -11.80 9.09
N LYS A 344 25.58 -12.50 8.34
CA LYS A 344 25.68 -13.96 8.41
C LYS A 344 26.33 -14.37 9.74
N GLY A 345 25.61 -15.14 10.54
CA GLY A 345 26.07 -15.71 11.80
C GLY A 345 26.71 -17.08 11.66
N LYS A 346 26.79 -17.81 12.77
CA LYS A 346 27.37 -19.16 12.85
C LYS A 346 26.36 -20.25 12.51
N ASP A 347 26.85 -21.32 11.88
CA ASP A 347 26.10 -22.56 11.70
C ASP A 347 25.75 -23.20 13.06
N ILE A 348 24.54 -23.75 13.16
CA ILE A 348 24.06 -24.46 14.36
C ILE A 348 24.62 -25.88 14.32
N LYS A 349 25.51 -26.19 15.27
CA LYS A 349 26.30 -27.43 15.22
C LYS A 349 25.61 -28.66 15.80
N SER A 350 24.62 -28.48 16.68
CA SER A 350 23.98 -29.57 17.43
C SER A 350 22.58 -29.18 17.89
N PHE A 351 21.72 -30.18 18.04
CA PHE A 351 20.39 -30.05 18.64
C PHE A 351 20.43 -30.10 20.17
N ALA A 352 21.61 -30.34 20.76
CA ALA A 352 21.77 -30.42 22.21
C ALA A 352 21.77 -29.03 22.84
N TYR A 353 20.94 -28.85 23.86
CA TYR A 353 20.92 -27.64 24.67
C TYR A 353 22.28 -27.39 25.35
N PRO A 354 22.80 -26.14 25.38
CA PRO A 354 22.24 -24.89 24.83
C PRO A 354 22.81 -24.52 23.44
N ALA A 355 23.35 -25.47 22.67
CA ALA A 355 23.96 -25.17 21.37
C ALA A 355 22.93 -24.87 20.27
N ASP A 356 21.67 -25.26 20.47
CA ASP A 356 20.52 -25.05 19.60
C ASP A 356 19.97 -23.62 19.66
N ILE A 357 20.10 -22.95 20.82
CA ILE A 357 19.46 -21.65 21.11
C ILE A 357 20.35 -20.42 20.87
N ILE A 358 21.44 -20.53 20.10
CA ILE A 358 22.43 -19.44 20.00
C ILE A 358 21.86 -18.14 19.39
N TYR A 359 20.76 -18.22 18.64
CA TYR A 359 20.02 -17.07 18.08
C TYR A 359 18.83 -16.62 18.94
N ASP A 360 18.37 -17.46 19.89
CA ASP A 360 17.13 -17.26 20.63
C ASP A 360 17.31 -16.20 21.73
N ALA A 361 17.16 -14.94 21.31
CA ALA A 361 17.23 -13.77 22.17
C ALA A 361 16.11 -12.78 21.82
N CYS A 362 15.61 -12.07 22.83
CA CYS A 362 14.52 -11.11 22.66
C CYS A 362 15.05 -9.68 22.69
N SER A 363 14.84 -8.93 21.61
CA SER A 363 15.15 -7.50 21.55
C SER A 363 13.92 -6.64 21.86
N LEU A 364 14.11 -5.61 22.69
CA LEU A 364 13.11 -4.60 23.05
C LEU A 364 13.78 -3.23 23.16
N GLY A 365 13.47 -2.32 22.23
CA GLY A 365 14.16 -1.04 22.13
C GLY A 365 15.68 -1.20 22.08
N LYS A 366 16.40 -0.69 23.08
CA LYS A 366 17.87 -0.82 23.22
C LYS A 366 18.31 -1.96 24.14
N THR A 367 17.39 -2.83 24.55
CA THR A 367 17.64 -3.92 25.50
C THR A 367 17.55 -5.26 24.79
N ILE A 368 18.43 -6.20 25.16
CA ILE A 368 18.40 -7.58 24.68
C ILE A 368 18.33 -8.51 25.90
N ILE A 369 17.27 -9.31 25.98
CA ILE A 369 17.10 -10.38 26.97
C ILE A 369 17.62 -11.67 26.32
N ARG A 370 18.58 -12.31 26.96
CA ARG A 370 19.27 -13.50 26.41
C ARG A 370 19.65 -14.50 27.48
N TYR A 371 19.84 -15.76 27.08
CA TYR A 371 20.35 -16.82 27.96
C TYR A 371 21.71 -16.45 28.56
N ASN A 372 21.97 -16.74 29.84
CA ASN A 372 23.21 -16.38 30.51
C ASN A 372 24.48 -17.06 29.94
N GLY A 373 24.32 -18.14 29.17
CA GLY A 373 25.38 -18.86 28.48
C GLY A 373 25.88 -18.20 27.19
N LYS A 374 26.40 -19.03 26.27
CA LYS A 374 26.90 -18.63 24.95
C LYS A 374 25.74 -18.30 24.02
N ILE A 375 25.87 -17.22 23.24
CA ILE A 375 24.98 -16.86 22.14
C ILE A 375 25.81 -16.57 20.88
N GLU A 376 25.16 -16.26 19.77
CA GLU A 376 25.82 -15.86 18.52
C GLU A 376 26.66 -14.57 18.74
N LYS A 377 27.90 -14.56 18.23
CA LYS A 377 28.92 -13.54 18.53
C LYS A 377 28.53 -12.15 18.01
N HIS A 378 27.89 -12.06 16.85
CA HIS A 378 27.41 -10.78 16.33
C HIS A 378 26.31 -10.20 17.22
N ILE A 379 25.49 -11.03 17.88
CA ILE A 379 24.49 -10.58 18.87
C ILE A 379 25.20 -10.00 20.09
N GLU A 380 26.24 -10.67 20.61
CA GLU A 380 27.03 -10.18 21.76
C GLU A 380 27.72 -8.83 21.49
N ASN A 381 28.10 -8.59 20.24
CA ASN A 381 28.78 -7.36 19.82
C ASN A 381 27.81 -6.20 19.53
N LEU A 382 26.49 -6.39 19.65
CA LEU A 382 25.54 -5.30 19.47
C LEU A 382 25.63 -4.29 20.60
N LYS A 383 25.56 -3.00 20.24
CA LYS A 383 25.46 -1.90 21.20
C LYS A 383 24.04 -1.86 21.81
N ALA A 384 23.83 -2.69 22.83
CA ALA A 384 22.58 -2.85 23.56
C ALA A 384 22.82 -3.08 25.06
N LYS A 385 21.80 -2.84 25.89
CA LYS A 385 21.78 -3.26 27.29
C LYS A 385 21.42 -4.73 27.36
N PHE A 386 22.29 -5.58 27.89
CA PHE A 386 22.02 -7.01 28.01
C PHE A 386 21.40 -7.35 29.37
N ILE A 387 20.33 -8.13 29.35
CA ILE A 387 19.74 -8.77 30.52
C ILE A 387 19.93 -10.28 30.36
N LYS A 388 20.69 -10.88 31.28
CA LYS A 388 20.99 -12.31 31.26
C LYS A 388 19.97 -13.07 32.11
N VAL A 389 19.37 -14.12 31.55
CA VAL A 389 18.37 -14.95 32.22
C VAL A 389 18.75 -16.43 32.18
N LYS A 390 18.21 -17.24 33.10
CA LYS A 390 18.42 -18.70 33.08
C LYS A 390 17.63 -19.40 31.97
N GLN A 391 16.56 -18.76 31.49
CA GLN A 391 15.74 -19.26 30.39
C GLN A 391 16.54 -19.24 29.08
N GLY A 392 16.70 -20.41 28.48
CA GLY A 392 17.43 -20.57 27.23
C GLY A 392 16.65 -20.07 26.01
N TYR A 393 15.36 -20.39 25.96
CA TYR A 393 14.45 -19.98 24.88
C TYR A 393 13.84 -18.60 25.19
N ALA A 394 14.70 -17.59 25.37
CA ALA A 394 14.32 -16.25 25.77
C ALA A 394 13.31 -15.58 24.83
N LYS A 395 13.49 -15.68 23.51
CA LYS A 395 12.56 -15.14 22.50
C LYS A 395 11.25 -15.92 22.46
N CYS A 396 11.30 -17.25 22.49
CA CYS A 396 10.09 -18.07 22.56
C CYS A 396 9.28 -17.77 23.83
N SER A 397 9.94 -17.42 24.94
CA SER A 397 9.29 -17.15 26.23
C SER A 397 8.67 -15.75 26.36
N ILE A 398 8.93 -14.84 25.41
CA ILE A 398 8.62 -13.41 25.54
C ILE A 398 7.84 -12.90 24.33
N VAL A 399 6.69 -12.27 24.59
CA VAL A 399 5.99 -11.39 23.62
C VAL A 399 6.41 -9.94 23.89
N PRO A 400 7.18 -9.29 23.00
CA PRO A 400 7.57 -7.88 23.16
C PRO A 400 6.44 -6.96 22.67
N VAL A 401 5.52 -6.57 23.55
CA VAL A 401 4.31 -5.78 23.19
C VAL A 401 4.68 -4.39 22.65
N ASP A 402 5.69 -3.76 23.25
CA ASP A 402 6.30 -2.50 22.85
C ASP A 402 7.75 -2.44 23.38
N ASP A 403 8.42 -1.29 23.27
CA ASP A 403 9.83 -1.14 23.70
C ASP A 403 10.06 -1.28 25.21
N LYS A 404 8.99 -1.31 26.02
CA LYS A 404 9.04 -1.31 27.49
C LYS A 404 8.23 -2.44 28.12
N SER A 405 7.38 -3.12 27.38
CA SER A 405 6.38 -4.02 27.94
C SER A 405 6.44 -5.42 27.36
N ILE A 406 6.38 -6.42 28.23
CA ILE A 406 6.43 -7.83 27.83
C ILE A 406 5.29 -8.65 28.40
N ILE A 407 5.01 -9.77 27.74
CA ILE A 407 4.21 -10.87 28.29
C ILE A 407 5.11 -12.09 28.35
N THR A 408 5.12 -12.80 29.47
CA THR A 408 5.92 -14.00 29.65
C THR A 408 5.25 -14.96 30.62
N SER A 409 5.48 -16.27 30.45
CA SER A 409 5.15 -17.28 31.44
C SER A 409 6.32 -17.58 32.41
N ASP A 410 7.50 -16.99 32.16
CA ASP A 410 8.69 -17.20 32.96
C ASP A 410 8.75 -16.18 34.11
N LYS A 411 8.61 -16.69 35.34
CA LYS A 411 8.64 -15.86 36.55
C LYS A 411 9.98 -15.14 36.74
N SER A 412 11.10 -15.75 36.36
CA SER A 412 12.42 -15.12 36.50
C SER A 412 12.56 -13.91 35.56
N ILE A 413 12.04 -14.02 34.33
CA ILE A 413 12.00 -12.89 33.39
C ILE A 413 11.08 -11.79 33.92
N LYS A 414 9.90 -12.15 34.45
CA LYS A 414 8.94 -11.23 35.07
C LYS A 414 9.57 -10.44 36.22
N ASP A 415 10.29 -11.12 37.09
CA ASP A 415 10.88 -10.52 38.29
C ASP A 415 12.00 -9.54 37.92
N ILE A 416 12.82 -9.87 36.92
CA ILE A 416 13.87 -8.99 36.42
C ILE A 416 13.30 -7.77 35.67
N TRP A 417 12.22 -7.94 34.90
CA TRP A 417 11.63 -6.85 34.11
C TRP A 417 10.72 -5.93 34.94
N GLY A 418 10.08 -6.46 35.97
CA GLY A 418 9.26 -5.69 36.92
C GLY A 418 7.84 -5.41 36.43
N LYS A 419 7.30 -4.23 36.76
CA LYS A 419 5.88 -3.90 36.61
C LYS A 419 5.38 -3.85 35.15
N SER A 420 6.27 -3.61 34.19
CA SER A 420 5.93 -3.57 32.77
C SER A 420 5.83 -4.96 32.13
N ALA A 421 5.99 -6.04 32.90
CA ALA A 421 5.83 -7.41 32.45
C ALA A 421 4.51 -7.99 32.97
N LEU A 422 3.71 -8.60 32.09
CA LEU A 422 2.57 -9.45 32.46
C LEU A 422 3.07 -10.89 32.62
N LEU A 423 2.86 -11.46 33.80
CA LEU A 423 3.07 -12.89 34.03
C LEU A 423 1.79 -13.64 33.67
N VAL A 424 1.89 -14.65 32.82
CA VAL A 424 0.78 -15.54 32.45
C VAL A 424 1.07 -16.97 32.87
N LYS A 425 0.02 -17.78 33.04
CA LYS A 425 0.14 -19.20 33.35
C LYS A 425 0.85 -19.93 32.21
N PRO A 426 1.80 -20.82 32.51
CA PRO A 426 2.35 -21.73 31.51
C PRO A 426 1.28 -22.74 31.06
N GLY A 427 1.41 -23.29 29.84
CA GLY A 427 0.47 -24.26 29.30
C GLY A 427 -0.43 -23.70 28.20
N HIS A 428 -1.41 -24.51 27.77
CA HIS A 428 -2.48 -24.10 26.82
C HIS A 428 -2.00 -23.64 25.44
N ILE A 429 -0.76 -23.96 25.09
CA ILE A 429 -0.15 -23.65 23.80
C ILE A 429 0.33 -24.97 23.21
N LYS A 430 -0.19 -25.32 22.04
CA LYS A 430 0.12 -26.56 21.35
C LYS A 430 1.52 -26.47 20.74
N LEU A 431 2.37 -27.43 21.09
CA LEU A 431 3.67 -27.69 20.45
C LEU A 431 3.77 -29.21 20.24
N PRO A 432 3.77 -29.73 19.00
CA PRO A 432 3.77 -31.18 18.76
C PRO A 432 4.96 -31.89 19.41
N GLY A 433 4.71 -32.98 20.15
CA GLY A 433 5.76 -33.75 20.83
C GLY A 433 6.20 -33.20 22.19
N TYR A 434 5.62 -32.09 22.64
CA TYR A 434 5.93 -31.47 23.93
C TYR A 434 4.64 -31.25 24.75
N LYS A 435 4.78 -31.12 26.07
CA LYS A 435 3.65 -30.88 26.99
C LYS A 435 2.94 -29.55 26.71
N THR A 436 3.70 -28.52 26.36
CA THR A 436 3.21 -27.19 25.97
C THR A 436 4.32 -26.43 25.25
N GLY A 437 3.93 -25.49 24.38
CA GLY A 437 4.82 -24.46 23.84
C GLY A 437 4.85 -23.18 24.69
N PHE A 438 5.48 -22.15 24.14
CA PHE A 438 5.67 -20.83 24.76
C PHE A 438 4.84 -19.73 24.10
N ILE A 439 4.49 -18.70 24.89
CA ILE A 439 3.62 -17.61 24.44
C ILE A 439 4.28 -16.70 23.40
N GLY A 440 5.60 -16.50 23.48
CA GLY A 440 6.38 -15.76 22.48
C GLY A 440 6.46 -16.50 21.15
N GLY A 441 6.69 -17.82 21.19
CA GLY A 441 6.69 -18.69 20.01
C GLY A 441 5.30 -18.87 19.37
N ALA A 442 4.22 -18.59 20.11
CA ALA A 442 2.87 -18.52 19.58
C ALA A 442 2.47 -17.12 19.07
N SER A 443 3.43 -16.21 18.86
CA SER A 443 3.15 -14.78 18.63
C SER A 443 4.07 -14.10 17.62
N GLY A 444 3.74 -12.85 17.30
CA GLY A 444 4.63 -11.93 16.59
C GLY A 444 4.13 -10.49 16.72
N VAL A 445 4.98 -9.51 16.45
CA VAL A 445 4.62 -8.09 16.59
C VAL A 445 5.01 -7.33 15.34
N HIS A 446 4.06 -6.57 14.79
CA HIS A 446 4.27 -5.71 13.63
C HIS A 446 3.52 -4.39 13.82
N LYS A 447 4.27 -3.28 13.94
CA LYS A 447 3.74 -1.92 14.10
C LYS A 447 2.84 -1.77 15.33
N ASP A 448 1.56 -1.48 15.13
CA ASP A 448 0.55 -1.33 16.18
C ASP A 448 -0.16 -2.64 16.53
N ARG A 449 0.27 -3.78 15.96
CA ARG A 449 -0.43 -5.07 16.09
C ARG A 449 0.42 -6.14 16.77
N VAL A 450 -0.21 -6.86 17.70
CA VAL A 450 0.29 -8.09 18.30
C VAL A 450 -0.50 -9.26 17.73
N PHE A 451 0.21 -10.20 17.12
CA PHE A 451 -0.34 -11.38 16.46
C PHE A 451 -0.22 -12.59 17.39
N PHE A 452 -1.26 -13.43 17.36
CA PHE A 452 -1.27 -14.74 18.03
C PHE A 452 -1.63 -15.83 17.02
N ILE A 453 -0.86 -16.91 17.01
CA ILE A 453 -1.08 -18.09 16.18
C ILE A 453 -2.16 -18.95 16.85
N GLY A 454 -3.41 -18.55 16.67
CA GLY A 454 -4.57 -19.16 17.34
C GLY A 454 -5.38 -18.12 18.07
N SER A 455 -6.20 -18.56 19.02
CA SER A 455 -7.07 -17.68 19.79
C SER A 455 -6.71 -17.66 21.27
N LEU A 456 -6.58 -16.44 21.81
CA LEU A 456 -6.45 -16.17 23.24
C LEU A 456 -7.67 -16.62 24.03
N LYS A 457 -8.83 -16.86 23.40
CA LYS A 457 -9.99 -17.45 24.11
C LYS A 457 -9.67 -18.82 24.72
N ASN A 458 -8.67 -19.51 24.17
CA ASN A 458 -8.27 -20.84 24.60
C ASN A 458 -7.13 -20.83 25.63
N HIS A 459 -6.71 -19.65 26.09
CA HIS A 459 -5.70 -19.48 27.13
C HIS A 459 -6.37 -18.91 28.40
N PRO A 460 -6.07 -19.45 29.61
CA PRO A 460 -6.73 -19.02 30.85
C PRO A 460 -6.58 -17.52 31.13
N ASP A 461 -5.40 -16.96 30.84
CA ASP A 461 -5.14 -15.51 30.99
C ASP A 461 -5.45 -14.69 29.73
N GLY A 462 -6.25 -15.24 28.80
CA GLY A 462 -6.56 -14.59 27.53
C GLY A 462 -7.18 -13.20 27.67
N LEU A 463 -8.03 -12.99 28.69
CA LEU A 463 -8.62 -11.68 28.99
C LEU A 463 -7.55 -10.69 29.48
N ALA A 464 -6.71 -11.10 30.42
CA ALA A 464 -5.62 -10.27 30.96
C ALA A 464 -4.61 -9.88 29.86
N ILE A 465 -4.26 -10.82 28.97
CA ILE A 465 -3.42 -10.54 27.79
C ILE A 465 -4.07 -9.47 26.92
N ARG A 466 -5.37 -9.58 26.65
CA ARG A 466 -6.07 -8.61 25.79
C ARG A 466 -6.10 -7.22 26.40
N GLU A 467 -6.42 -7.12 27.68
CA GLU A 467 -6.46 -5.85 28.40
C GLU A 467 -5.07 -5.22 28.44
N PHE A 468 -4.04 -6.00 28.76
CA PHE A 468 -2.66 -5.55 28.81
C PHE A 468 -2.19 -4.95 27.48
N ILE A 469 -2.51 -5.59 26.35
CA ILE A 469 -2.15 -5.09 25.01
C ILE A 469 -2.96 -3.84 24.65
N LYS A 470 -4.27 -3.82 24.93
CA LYS A 470 -5.15 -2.67 24.63
C LYS A 470 -4.76 -1.42 25.41
N ASN A 471 -4.40 -1.56 26.69
CA ASN A 471 -3.94 -0.45 27.54
C ASN A 471 -2.63 0.20 27.04
N ARG A 472 -1.95 -0.43 26.08
CA ARG A 472 -0.74 0.08 25.40
C ARG A 472 -1.04 0.62 24.00
N GLY A 473 -2.31 0.81 23.66
CA GLY A 473 -2.75 1.32 22.36
C GLY A 473 -2.48 0.36 21.20
N LYS A 474 -2.24 -0.93 21.48
CA LYS A 474 -1.98 -1.95 20.47
C LYS A 474 -3.26 -2.72 20.11
N LYS A 475 -3.32 -3.20 18.87
CA LYS A 475 -4.40 -4.04 18.34
C LYS A 475 -3.99 -5.51 18.40
N ILE A 476 -4.97 -6.38 18.59
CA ILE A 476 -4.76 -7.82 18.68
C ILE A 476 -5.24 -8.48 17.40
N VAL A 477 -4.44 -9.39 16.86
CA VAL A 477 -4.78 -10.20 15.69
C VAL A 477 -4.65 -11.67 16.06
N GLU A 478 -5.77 -12.38 16.07
CA GLU A 478 -5.81 -13.83 16.25
C GLU A 478 -5.92 -14.50 14.88
N LEU A 479 -4.93 -15.31 14.52
CA LEU A 479 -4.80 -15.82 13.15
C LEU A 479 -5.83 -16.90 12.81
N TYR A 480 -6.37 -17.61 13.81
CA TYR A 480 -7.50 -18.54 13.66
C TYR A 480 -8.15 -18.83 15.04
N SER A 481 -9.27 -19.54 15.05
CA SER A 481 -10.10 -19.75 16.26
C SER A 481 -9.66 -20.89 17.20
N GLY A 482 -8.63 -21.66 16.85
CA GLY A 482 -8.20 -22.83 17.64
C GLY A 482 -7.25 -22.48 18.79
N LEU A 483 -6.70 -23.51 19.44
CA LEU A 483 -5.68 -23.37 20.49
C LEU A 483 -4.52 -22.49 20.00
N LEU A 484 -3.86 -21.79 20.92
CA LEU A 484 -2.58 -21.18 20.60
C LEU A 484 -1.61 -22.28 20.14
N TYR A 485 -0.80 -21.98 19.14
CA TYR A 485 0.12 -22.90 18.51
C TYR A 485 1.50 -22.27 18.48
N ASP A 486 2.47 -22.92 19.10
CA ASP A 486 3.85 -22.48 19.05
C ASP A 486 4.48 -22.99 17.75
N ALA A 487 4.80 -22.04 16.86
CA ALA A 487 5.50 -22.30 15.61
C ALA A 487 6.76 -21.42 15.54
N GLY A 488 7.32 -21.06 16.69
CA GLY A 488 8.32 -20.00 16.77
C GLY A 488 7.76 -18.63 16.44
N THR A 489 8.49 -17.60 16.87
CA THR A 489 8.07 -16.21 16.68
C THR A 489 7.88 -15.89 15.19
N ILE A 490 6.76 -15.24 14.85
CA ILE A 490 6.58 -14.63 13.53
C ILE A 490 7.44 -13.37 13.44
N PHE A 491 8.44 -13.37 12.57
CA PHE A 491 9.20 -12.16 12.26
C PHE A 491 8.58 -11.41 11.09
N PHE A 492 8.34 -10.11 11.31
CA PHE A 492 7.77 -9.23 10.29
C PHE A 492 8.80 -8.22 9.80
N PHE A 493 8.86 -8.04 8.49
CA PHE A 493 9.77 -7.10 7.83
C PHE A 493 8.99 -6.20 6.88
N ASP A 494 9.21 -4.88 6.99
CA ASP A 494 8.68 -3.92 6.04
C ASP A 494 9.51 -3.98 4.76
N THR A 495 8.84 -4.06 3.61
CA THR A 495 9.52 -4.02 2.33
C THR A 495 9.84 -2.57 1.95
N LEU A 496 11.09 -2.31 1.55
CA LEU A 496 11.40 -1.09 0.83
C LEU A 496 10.91 -1.31 -0.59
N VAL A 497 10.15 -0.37 -1.12
CA VAL A 497 10.07 -0.27 -2.58
C VAL A 497 11.46 0.19 -3.01
N ASN A 498 12.33 -0.76 -3.36
CA ASN A 498 13.67 -0.46 -3.83
C ASN A 498 13.56 0.17 -5.23
N LEU A 499 13.52 1.50 -5.28
CA LEU A 499 13.44 2.28 -6.53
C LEU A 499 14.82 2.62 -7.10
N SER A 500 15.92 2.20 -6.45
CA SER A 500 17.30 2.51 -6.85
C SER A 500 17.73 1.85 -8.17
N GLY A 501 16.95 0.89 -8.69
CA GLY A 501 17.17 0.26 -10.00
C GLY A 501 16.59 1.03 -11.19
N TYR A 502 15.95 2.19 -10.99
CA TYR A 502 15.52 3.04 -12.10
C TYR A 502 16.63 4.05 -12.41
N PRO A 503 17.16 4.09 -13.64
CA PRO A 503 18.11 5.12 -14.01
C PRO A 503 17.44 6.47 -13.75
N SER A 504 18.09 7.28 -12.92
CA SER A 504 17.82 8.71 -12.79
C SER A 504 18.06 9.33 -14.16
N GLY A 505 17.01 9.40 -14.97
CA GLY A 505 16.99 10.05 -16.28
C GLY A 505 16.83 11.55 -16.17
#